data_AF-A0A7V9PBA5-F1
#
_entry.id   AF-A0A7V9PBA5-F1
#
_cell.length_a   1.000
_cell.length_b   1.000
_cell.length_c   1.000
_cell.angle_alpha   90.00
_cell.angle_beta   90.00
_cell.angle_gamma   90.00
#
_symmetry.space_group_name_H-M   'P 1'
#
loop_
_entity.id
_entity.type
_entity.pdbx_description
1 polymer ?
#
loop_
_entity_poly.entity_id
_entity_poly.type
_entity_poly.pdbx_seq_one_letter_code
_entity_poly.pdbx_strand_id
1 'polypeptide(L)'
;MENQSSSSIDKVLRVLDDMRNAEIVEKYAIGGAFAAVLHNEPISTIDLDIFFFLRKKSESSILSLSAIYDYAKERGFSFDH
;
A
#
# COMPACT_ATOMS: atom_id res chain seq x y z
N MET A 1 -10.26 18.99 -22.99
CA MET A 1 -9.74 17.64 -22.71
C MET A 1 -9.78 17.49 -21.20
N GLU A 2 -10.67 16.63 -20.69
CA GLU A 2 -10.87 16.43 -19.25
C GLU A 2 -9.53 16.08 -18.58
N ASN A 3 -9.11 16.93 -17.67
CA ASN A 3 -7.99 16.65 -16.78
C ASN A 3 -8.49 15.61 -15.77
N GLN A 4 -8.26 14.33 -16.04
CA GLN A 4 -8.60 13.27 -15.09
C GLN A 4 -7.72 13.43 -13.85
N SER A 5 -8.24 14.13 -12.85
CA SER A 5 -7.73 14.08 -11.49
C SER A 5 -7.82 12.64 -11.02
N SER A 6 -6.71 11.89 -11.04
CA SER A 6 -6.74 10.51 -10.56
C SER A 6 -7.19 10.50 -9.10
N SER A 7 -8.04 9.54 -8.75
CA SER A 7 -8.59 9.42 -7.41
C SER A 7 -7.47 9.20 -6.39
N SER A 8 -7.73 9.47 -5.11
CA SER A 8 -6.78 9.14 -4.04
C SER A 8 -6.39 7.65 -4.05
N ILE A 9 -7.31 6.77 -4.45
CA ILE A 9 -7.05 5.32 -4.59
C ILE A 9 -6.06 5.04 -5.72
N ASP A 10 -6.21 5.69 -6.89
CA ASP A 10 -5.27 5.53 -8.00
C ASP A 10 -3.86 5.94 -7.61
N LYS A 11 -3.72 6.98 -6.78
CA LYS A 11 -2.42 7.42 -6.26
C LYS A 11 -1.84 6.38 -5.31
N VAL A 12 -2.64 5.80 -4.43
CA VAL A 12 -2.19 4.72 -3.54
C VAL A 12 -1.75 3.49 -4.34
N LEU A 13 -2.56 3.04 -5.32
CA LEU A 13 -2.23 1.89 -6.17
C LEU A 13 -0.91 2.09 -6.93
N ARG A 14 -0.66 3.29 -7.45
CA ARG A 14 0.61 3.62 -8.10
C ARG A 14 1.79 3.50 -7.15
N VAL A 15 1.67 4.02 -5.93
CA VAL A 15 2.72 3.91 -4.90
C VAL A 15 3.00 2.45 -4.56
N LEU A 16 1.95 1.62 -4.45
CA LEU A 16 2.07 0.19 -4.15
C LEU A 16 2.71 -0.59 -5.30
N ASP A 17 2.36 -0.27 -6.54
CA ASP A 17 2.99 -0.84 -7.73
C ASP A 17 4.46 -0.43 -7.85
N ASP A 18 4.80 0.82 -7.53
CA ASP A 18 6.19 1.28 -7.47
C ASP A 18 7.00 0.50 -6.42
N MET A 19 6.44 0.26 -5.23
CA MET A 19 7.08 -0.58 -4.21
C MET A 19 7.30 -2.02 -4.69
N ARG A 20 6.33 -2.60 -5.40
CA ARG A 20 6.45 -3.95 -5.98
C ARG A 20 7.54 -4.00 -7.06
N ASN A 21 7.55 -3.02 -7.96
CA ASN A 21 8.51 -2.93 -9.06
C ASN A 21 9.94 -2.68 -8.54
N ALA A 22 10.09 -1.99 -7.41
CA ALA A 22 11.37 -1.81 -6.72
C ALA A 22 11.77 -3.02 -5.85
N GLU A 23 11.02 -4.12 -5.90
CA GLU A 23 11.23 -5.34 -5.08
C GLU A 23 11.29 -5.10 -3.57
N ILE A 24 10.66 -4.02 -3.09
CA ILE A 24 10.54 -3.70 -1.66
C ILE A 24 9.50 -4.63 -1.03
N VAL A 25 8.43 -4.92 -1.76
CA VAL A 25 7.41 -5.91 -1.42
C VAL A 25 7.25 -6.88 -2.57
N GLU A 26 6.94 -8.14 -2.29
CA GLU A 26 6.74 -9.14 -3.35
C GLU A 26 5.36 -8.96 -3.99
N LYS A 27 4.34 -8.82 -3.15
CA LYS A 27 2.93 -8.61 -3.51
C LYS A 27 2.26 -7.76 -2.46
N TYR A 28 1.08 -7.24 -2.78
CA TYR A 28 0.20 -6.59 -1.83
C TYR A 28 -1.25 -6.99 -2.09
N ALA A 29 -2.09 -6.86 -1.08
CA ALA A 29 -3.53 -7.02 -1.19
C ALA A 29 -4.23 -5.86 -0.47
N ILE A 30 -5.34 -5.39 -1.03
CA ILE A 30 -6.24 -4.48 -0.32
C ILE A 30 -7.03 -5.29 0.70
N GLY A 31 -7.11 -4.76 1.92
CA GLY A 31 -7.74 -5.37 3.06
C GLY A 31 -8.88 -4.54 3.64
N GLY A 32 -9.24 -4.88 4.87
CA GLY A 32 -10.11 -4.05 5.70
C GLY A 32 -11.55 -3.95 5.22
N ALA A 33 -12.22 -2.90 5.69
CA ALA A 33 -13.60 -2.60 5.33
C ALA A 33 -13.76 -2.43 3.81
N PHE A 34 -12.76 -1.84 3.14
CA PHE A 34 -12.80 -1.64 1.69
C PHE A 34 -12.87 -2.97 0.93
N ALA A 35 -12.04 -3.95 1.30
CA ALA A 35 -12.09 -5.28 0.69
C ALA A 35 -13.42 -6.01 0.98
N ALA A 36 -14.02 -5.80 2.15
CA ALA A 36 -15.28 -6.43 2.54
C ALA A 36 -16.49 -5.91 1.75
N VAL A 37 -16.45 -4.66 1.28
CA VAL A 37 -17.57 -4.02 0.56
C VAL A 37 -17.36 -3.95 -0.95
N LEU A 38 -16.27 -4.53 -1.48
CA LEU A 38 -15.89 -4.44 -2.90
C LEU A 38 -16.97 -4.94 -3.88
N HIS A 39 -17.89 -5.80 -3.43
CA HIS A 39 -19.01 -6.35 -4.21
C HIS A 39 -20.40 -5.85 -3.75
N ASN A 40 -20.45 -4.91 -2.83
CA ASN A 40 -21.68 -4.31 -2.30
C ASN A 40 -21.83 -2.87 -2.84
N GLU A 41 -22.95 -2.22 -2.53
CA GLU A 41 -23.13 -0.80 -2.89
C GLU A 41 -21.99 0.07 -2.36
N PRO A 42 -21.65 1.21 -3.02
CA PRO A 42 -20.50 2.03 -2.63
C PRO A 42 -20.68 2.57 -1.21
N ILE A 43 -19.93 1.99 -0.27
CA ILE A 43 -19.85 2.48 1.10
C ILE A 43 -18.53 3.23 1.24
N SER A 44 -18.59 4.49 1.67
CA SER A 44 -17.40 5.27 1.97
C SER A 44 -16.67 4.65 3.16
N THR A 45 -15.44 4.19 2.97
CA THR A 45 -14.54 3.85 4.08
C THR A 45 -13.69 5.06 4.46
N ILE A 46 -13.21 5.11 5.70
CA ILE A 46 -12.43 6.24 6.21
C ILE A 46 -10.96 6.12 5.74
N ASP A 47 -10.46 4.89 5.67
CA ASP A 47 -9.09 4.52 5.33
C ASP A 47 -9.04 3.31 4.36
N LEU A 48 -7.82 2.94 3.99
CA LEU A 48 -7.51 1.80 3.12
C LEU A 48 -6.41 0.95 3.78
N ASP A 49 -6.77 -0.25 4.21
CA ASP A 49 -5.82 -1.22 4.77
C ASP A 49 -5.10 -1.97 3.66
N ILE A 50 -3.77 -2.11 3.79
CA ILE A 50 -2.94 -2.85 2.83
C ILE A 50 -2.16 -3.95 3.54
N PHE A 51 -2.26 -5.18 3.02
CA PHE A 51 -1.44 -6.31 3.44
C PHE A 51 -0.24 -6.45 2.50
N PHE A 52 0.97 -6.46 3.06
CA PHE A 52 2.20 -6.68 2.31
C PHE A 52 2.69 -8.12 2.43
N PHE A 53 2.94 -8.75 1.29
CA PHE A 53 3.64 -10.02 1.22
C PHE A 53 5.12 -9.74 1.09
N LEU A 54 5.86 -10.05 2.16
CA LEU A 54 7.28 -9.79 2.24
C LEU A 54 8.06 -11.05 1.88
N ARG A 55 9.04 -10.88 1.00
CA ARG A 55 9.98 -11.95 0.69
C ARG A 55 10.88 -12.14 1.89
N LYS A 56 10.90 -13.34 2.45
CA LYS A 56 11.82 -13.70 3.55
C LYS A 56 13.25 -13.67 2.99
N LYS A 57 13.93 -12.53 3.13
CA LYS A 57 15.21 -12.24 2.47
C LYS A 57 16.44 -12.67 3.27
N SER A 58 16.29 -13.10 4.52
CA SER A 58 17.44 -13.45 5.37
C SER A 58 17.23 -14.73 6.17
N GLU A 59 18.34 -15.36 6.54
CA GLU A 59 18.39 -16.44 7.54
C GLU A 59 18.03 -15.96 8.97
N SER A 60 17.70 -14.68 9.13
CA SER A 60 17.21 -14.13 10.40
C SER A 60 15.81 -14.65 10.71
N SER A 61 15.59 -14.99 11.98
CA SER A 61 14.26 -15.32 12.50
C SER A 61 13.32 -14.10 12.55
N ILE A 62 13.86 -12.88 12.42
CA ILE A 62 13.11 -11.62 12.50
C ILE A 62 13.01 -10.99 11.12
N LEU A 63 11.77 -10.72 10.71
CA LEU A 63 11.44 -9.98 9.50
C LEU A 63 11.55 -8.49 9.77
N SER A 64 12.34 -7.78 8.96
CA SER A 64 12.43 -6.32 9.05
C SER A 64 11.41 -5.65 8.11
N LEU A 65 10.75 -4.60 8.60
CA LEU A 65 9.87 -3.73 7.83
C LEU A 65 10.56 -2.44 7.37
N SER A 66 11.84 -2.22 7.71
CA SER A 66 12.53 -0.95 7.51
C SER A 66 12.44 -0.44 6.07
N ALA A 67 12.59 -1.32 5.07
CA ALA A 67 12.52 -0.93 3.66
C ALA A 67 11.18 -0.28 3.26
N ILE A 68 10.07 -0.67 3.90
CA ILE A 68 8.76 -0.06 3.67
C ILE A 68 8.70 1.34 4.28
N TYR A 69 9.14 1.46 5.54
CA TYR A 69 9.16 2.74 6.27
C TYR A 69 10.11 3.75 5.63
N ASP A 70 11.31 3.31 5.24
CA ASP A 70 12.31 4.14 4.58
C ASP A 70 11.79 4.66 3.24
N TYR A 71 11.20 3.77 2.42
CA TYR A 71 10.58 4.15 1.15
C TYR A 71 9.48 5.22 1.33
N ALA A 72 8.64 5.04 2.33
CA ALA A 72 7.55 5.96 2.64
C ALA A 72 8.07 7.31 3.14
N LYS A 73 9.08 7.29 4.01
CA LYS A 73 9.74 8.48 4.56
C LYS A 73 10.45 9.29 3.47
N GLU A 74 11.17 8.64 2.56
CA GLU A 74 11.84 9.28 1.42
C GLU A 74 10.86 10.02 0.49
N ARG A 75 9.59 9.58 0.46
CA ARG A 75 8.50 10.21 -0.31
C ARG A 75 7.69 11.23 0.47
N GLY A 76 8.09 11.52 1.71
CA GLY A 76 7.45 12.53 2.55
C GLY A 76 6.09 12.11 3.10
N PHE A 77 5.77 10.81 3.15
CA PHE A 77 4.58 10.35 3.85
C PHE A 77 4.74 10.59 5.36
N SER A 78 3.74 11.23 5.95
CA SER A 78 3.66 11.42 7.40
C SER A 78 3.16 10.13 8.06
N PHE A 79 3.72 9.83 9.22
CA PHE A 79 3.22 8.79 10.10
C PHE A 79 2.58 9.51 11.28
N ASP A 80 1.27 9.30 11.48
CA ASP A 80 0.62 9.74 12.71
C ASP A 80 1.15 8.86 13.85
N HIS A 81 1.54 9.50 14.97
CA HIS A 81 2.08 8.85 16.17
C HIS A 81 0.96 8.38 17.11
#